data_AF-A0A3A0C4Y6-F1
#
_entry.id   AF-A0A3A0C4Y6-F1
#
_cell.length_a   1.000
_cell.length_b   1.000
_cell.length_c   1.000
_cell.angle_alpha   90.00
_cell.angle_beta   90.00
_cell.angle_gamma   90.00
#
_symmetry.space_group_name_H-M   'P 1'
#
loop_
_entity.id
_entity.type
_entity.pdbx_description
1 polymer ?
#
loop_
_entity_poly.entity_id
_entity_poly.type
_entity_poly.pdbx_seq_one_letter_code
_entity_poly.pdbx_strand_id
1 'polypeptide(L)'
;MRKALIFSVAAMCVLCGGVAGVLASDSQDIVTQRRQPVLPDKSALPKEGAPAPEVLKPLGEPSPKAEDTTFPMTNATPQGLIEGIFAARARGDNAWLARTLESLAGRTELTQDDLQAGWRQYLWHPELWDKLEAAHRAEPARIDEAGDRARVTFNVGGNAGEIFILLVRVDGAWYLLGA
;
A
#
# COMPACT_ATOMS: atom_id res chain seq x y z
N MET A 1 -29.62 -7.41 -33.26
CA MET A 1 -30.33 -6.83 -32.09
C MET A 1 -29.27 -6.32 -31.12
N ARG A 2 -29.23 -5.01 -30.86
CA ARG A 2 -28.25 -4.35 -29.97
C ARG A 2 -28.73 -4.46 -28.53
N LYS A 3 -27.88 -4.91 -27.60
CA LYS A 3 -28.11 -4.74 -26.15
C LYS A 3 -26.87 -4.10 -25.53
N ALA A 4 -27.13 -3.04 -24.79
CA ALA A 4 -26.19 -2.06 -24.29
C ALA A 4 -25.46 -2.55 -23.02
N LEU A 5 -24.18 -2.16 -22.93
CA LEU A 5 -23.36 -2.18 -21.73
C LEU A 5 -23.89 -1.13 -20.73
N ILE A 6 -24.00 -1.52 -19.46
CA ILE A 6 -24.16 -0.57 -18.34
C ILE A 6 -22.88 -0.66 -17.51
N PHE A 7 -22.02 0.34 -17.64
CA PHE A 7 -20.92 0.62 -16.70
C PHE A 7 -21.52 1.35 -15.50
N SER A 8 -21.40 0.77 -14.30
CA SER A 8 -21.74 1.46 -13.05
C SER A 8 -20.46 1.68 -12.26
N VAL A 9 -19.95 2.92 -12.34
CA VAL A 9 -18.87 3.45 -11.51
C VAL A 9 -19.52 4.07 -10.28
N ALA A 10 -19.19 3.57 -9.09
CA ALA A 10 -19.50 4.25 -7.84
C ALA A 10 -18.21 4.36 -7.02
N ALA A 11 -17.61 5.55 -7.09
CA ALA A 11 -16.61 6.02 -6.15
C ALA A 11 -17.30 6.46 -4.87
N MET A 12 -16.80 6.04 -3.71
CA MET A 12 -17.11 6.72 -2.45
C MET A 12 -15.91 6.62 -1.51
N CYS A 13 -15.10 7.68 -1.53
CA CYS A 13 -14.25 8.06 -0.40
C CYS A 13 -15.16 8.54 0.74
N VAL A 14 -14.75 8.30 1.98
CA VAL A 14 -14.73 9.23 3.12
C VAL A 14 -14.47 8.40 4.37
N LEU A 15 -13.41 8.74 5.11
CA LEU A 15 -13.42 8.94 6.56
C LEU A 15 -12.04 9.45 7.00
N CYS A 16 -11.90 10.78 7.06
CA CYS A 16 -10.86 11.46 7.82
C CYS A 16 -11.50 12.17 9.03
N GLY A 17 -10.89 11.93 10.18
CA GLY A 17 -10.77 12.75 11.40
C GLY A 17 -11.79 13.84 11.71
N GLY A 18 -12.41 13.74 12.89
CA GLY A 18 -13.23 14.79 13.47
C GLY A 18 -12.45 15.96 14.07
N VAL A 19 -13.19 17.01 14.46
CA VAL A 19 -12.86 17.92 15.57
C VAL A 19 -14.17 18.49 16.12
N ALA A 20 -14.29 18.52 17.45
CA ALA A 20 -15.33 19.21 18.20
C ALA A 20 -15.21 20.73 18.05
N GLY A 21 -16.34 21.44 18.11
CA GLY A 21 -16.38 22.90 18.11
C GLY A 21 -17.78 23.45 18.36
N VAL A 22 -18.16 23.48 19.63
CA VAL A 22 -19.37 24.13 20.18
C VAL A 22 -19.27 25.65 19.97
N LEU A 23 -20.31 26.27 19.42
CA LEU A 23 -20.59 27.70 19.56
C LEU A 23 -22.09 27.89 19.78
N ALA A 24 -22.47 28.19 21.02
CA ALA A 24 -23.72 28.85 21.35
C ALA A 24 -23.37 30.16 22.08
N SER A 25 -23.83 31.23 21.45
CA SER A 25 -23.67 32.64 21.79
C SER A 25 -24.65 33.02 22.90
N ASP A 26 -24.22 33.84 23.87
CA ASP A 26 -25.15 34.77 24.51
C ASP A 26 -24.49 35.99 25.18
N SER A 27 -25.04 37.15 24.79
CA SER A 27 -25.38 38.35 25.59
C SER A 27 -24.32 39.25 26.29
N GLN A 28 -24.22 40.47 25.72
CA GLN A 28 -24.25 41.82 26.32
C GLN A 28 -23.34 42.19 27.52
N ASP A 29 -22.51 43.24 27.37
CA ASP A 29 -22.88 44.62 27.77
C ASP A 29 -21.80 45.67 27.42
N ILE A 30 -22.25 46.91 27.19
CA ILE A 30 -21.47 48.05 26.68
C ILE A 30 -21.06 48.97 27.85
N VAL A 31 -19.78 49.37 27.94
CA VAL A 31 -19.39 50.63 28.61
C VAL A 31 -18.34 51.39 27.80
N THR A 32 -18.73 52.61 27.46
CA THR A 32 -18.04 53.62 26.67
C THR A 32 -16.83 54.22 27.42
N GLN A 33 -15.68 54.38 26.75
CA GLN A 33 -14.81 55.55 27.01
C GLN A 33 -13.90 55.90 25.82
N ARG A 34 -14.04 57.15 25.35
CA ARG A 34 -13.19 57.79 24.34
C ARG A 34 -11.74 57.93 24.83
N ARG A 35 -10.76 57.52 24.03
CA ARG A 35 -9.45 58.20 23.90
C ARG A 35 -8.97 58.13 22.45
N GLN A 36 -8.60 59.30 21.92
CA GLN A 36 -7.95 59.50 20.62
C GLN A 36 -6.61 58.75 20.52
N PRO A 37 -6.13 58.45 19.29
CA PRO A 37 -4.99 57.57 19.07
C PRO A 37 -3.68 58.31 19.34
N VAL A 38 -2.85 57.77 20.22
CA VAL A 38 -1.43 58.11 20.29
C VAL A 38 -0.68 56.96 19.64
N LEU A 39 -0.21 57.17 18.42
CA LEU A 39 0.75 56.29 17.74
C LEU A 39 2.02 56.21 18.61
N PRO A 40 2.44 55.02 19.06
CA PRO A 40 3.77 54.87 19.61
C PRO A 40 4.82 54.80 18.49
N ASP A 41 5.93 55.43 18.82
CA ASP A 41 7.05 55.83 17.99
C ASP A 41 7.78 54.65 17.34
N LYS A 42 8.32 54.92 16.15
CA LYS A 42 9.04 53.96 15.30
C LYS A 42 10.49 53.93 15.76
N SER A 43 10.85 53.03 16.69
CA SER A 43 12.25 52.66 16.91
C SER A 43 12.40 51.30 17.59
N ALA A 44 13.26 50.48 16.97
CA ALA A 44 13.82 49.20 17.42
C ALA A 44 12.95 47.92 17.28
N LEU A 45 12.97 47.34 16.08
CA LEU A 45 12.96 45.87 15.94
C LEU A 45 14.38 45.44 15.54
N PRO A 46 15.04 44.52 16.28
CA PRO A 46 16.27 43.90 15.81
C PRO A 46 15.94 43.01 14.60
N LYS A 47 16.79 43.08 13.56
CA LYS A 47 16.74 42.19 12.41
C LYS A 47 16.98 40.76 12.89
N GLU A 48 15.93 39.97 12.96
CA GLU A 48 16.04 38.52 13.11
C GLU A 48 16.67 37.98 11.82
N GLY A 49 17.87 37.41 11.98
CA GLY A 49 18.65 36.86 10.87
C GLY A 49 17.87 35.77 10.15
N ALA A 50 18.08 35.69 8.84
CA ALA A 50 17.49 34.68 7.96
C ALA A 50 17.57 33.27 8.59
N PRO A 51 16.54 32.42 8.42
CA PRO A 51 16.61 31.04 8.90
C PRO A 51 17.86 30.39 8.29
N ALA A 52 18.66 29.76 9.15
CA ALA A 52 19.82 28.98 8.72
C ALA A 52 19.36 28.00 7.62
N PRO A 53 20.14 27.82 6.54
CA PRO A 53 19.80 26.82 5.53
C PRO A 53 19.62 25.48 6.24
N GLU A 54 18.47 24.85 6.04
CA GLU A 54 18.22 23.49 6.49
C GLU A 54 19.39 22.64 5.99
N VAL A 55 20.21 22.16 6.93
CA VAL A 55 21.23 21.16 6.64
C VAL A 55 20.45 19.93 6.19
N LEU A 56 20.35 19.74 4.88
CA LEU A 56 19.93 18.49 4.28
C LEU A 56 20.83 17.43 4.90
N LYS A 57 20.26 16.60 5.78
CA LYS A 57 20.97 15.42 6.28
C LYS A 57 21.47 14.67 5.05
N PRO A 58 22.74 14.20 5.04
CA PRO A 58 23.24 13.43 3.92
C PRO A 58 22.24 12.32 3.61
N LEU A 59 21.88 12.21 2.32
CA LEU A 59 21.06 11.11 1.82
C LEU A 59 21.64 9.84 2.42
N GLY A 60 20.82 9.15 3.23
CA GLY A 60 21.27 8.10 4.14
C GLY A 60 22.15 7.06 3.46
N GLU A 61 23.02 6.44 4.25
CA GLU A 61 23.83 5.28 3.83
C GLU A 61 22.96 4.30 3.02
N PRO A 62 23.49 3.72 1.94
CA PRO A 62 22.72 2.81 1.09
C PRO A 62 22.15 1.69 1.95
N SER A 63 20.83 1.47 1.86
CA SER A 63 20.16 0.41 2.61
C SER A 63 20.92 -0.91 2.41
N PRO A 64 21.16 -1.68 3.49
CA PRO A 64 21.91 -2.92 3.40
C PRO A 64 21.23 -3.87 2.42
N LYS A 65 22.04 -4.52 1.58
CA LYS A 65 21.56 -5.55 0.65
C LYS A 65 20.96 -6.71 1.44
N ALA A 66 19.89 -7.26 0.91
CA ALA A 66 19.24 -8.45 1.44
C ALA A 66 19.95 -9.71 0.95
N GLU A 67 19.83 -10.78 1.74
CA GLU A 67 20.19 -12.12 1.28
C GLU A 67 19.24 -12.56 0.18
N ASP A 68 19.78 -13.18 -0.86
CA ASP A 68 19.00 -13.70 -1.99
C ASP A 68 18.40 -15.08 -1.69
N THR A 69 17.31 -15.40 -2.38
CA THR A 69 16.75 -16.75 -2.37
C THR A 69 17.66 -17.73 -3.12
N THR A 70 17.80 -18.94 -2.59
CA THR A 70 18.48 -20.06 -3.26
C THR A 70 17.52 -20.93 -4.10
N PHE A 71 16.23 -20.64 -4.06
CA PHE A 71 15.20 -21.38 -4.79
C PHE A 71 14.86 -20.70 -6.12
N PRO A 72 14.70 -21.47 -7.22
CA PRO A 72 14.33 -20.88 -8.50
C PRO A 72 12.93 -20.26 -8.46
N MET A 73 12.74 -19.19 -9.21
CA MET A 73 11.41 -18.60 -9.43
C MET A 73 10.57 -19.50 -10.34
N THR A 74 9.29 -19.67 -10.00
CA THR A 74 8.31 -20.47 -10.78
C THR A 74 7.23 -19.59 -11.42
N ASN A 75 7.50 -18.30 -11.59
CA ASN A 75 6.53 -17.29 -11.99
C ASN A 75 6.37 -17.12 -13.51
N ALA A 76 6.74 -18.12 -14.31
CA ALA A 76 6.49 -18.10 -15.76
C ALA A 76 5.00 -18.24 -16.10
N THR A 77 4.20 -18.80 -15.20
CA THR A 77 2.74 -18.93 -15.34
C THR A 77 2.03 -18.41 -14.08
N PRO A 78 0.75 -18.00 -14.17
CA PRO A 78 -0.04 -17.64 -13.00
C PRO A 78 -0.09 -18.75 -11.94
N GLN A 79 -0.33 -20.00 -12.37
CA GLN A 79 -0.38 -21.15 -11.47
C GLN A 79 0.96 -21.37 -10.77
N GLY A 80 2.06 -21.36 -11.52
CA GLY A 80 3.40 -21.55 -10.96
C GLY A 80 3.81 -20.45 -9.98
N LEU A 81 3.34 -19.21 -10.19
CA LEU A 81 3.52 -18.13 -9.21
C LEU A 81 2.78 -18.45 -7.90
N ILE A 82 1.51 -18.83 -7.96
CA ILE A 82 0.70 -19.13 -6.76
C ILE A 82 1.27 -20.30 -5.97
N GLU A 83 1.58 -21.41 -6.63
CA GLU A 83 2.21 -22.57 -5.99
C GLU A 83 3.57 -22.22 -5.38
N GLY A 84 4.36 -21.41 -6.10
CA GLY A 84 5.65 -20.91 -5.61
C GLY A 84 5.50 -20.04 -4.37
N ILE A 85 4.49 -19.16 -4.31
CA ILE A 85 4.19 -18.33 -3.13
C ILE A 85 3.88 -19.22 -1.93
N PHE A 86 3.00 -20.22 -2.07
CA PHE A 86 2.71 -21.14 -0.97
C PHE A 86 3.96 -21.88 -0.49
N ALA A 87 4.77 -22.39 -1.42
CA ALA A 87 5.99 -23.10 -1.08
C ALA A 87 7.03 -22.18 -0.40
N ALA A 88 7.19 -20.94 -0.86
CA ALA A 88 8.09 -19.95 -0.27
C ALA A 88 7.65 -19.53 1.13
N ARG A 89 6.34 -19.35 1.35
CA ARG A 89 5.76 -19.12 2.69
C ARG A 89 6.09 -20.26 3.64
N ALA A 90 5.90 -21.52 3.21
CA ALA A 90 6.22 -22.69 4.04
C ALA A 90 7.70 -22.79 4.44
N ARG A 91 8.60 -22.20 3.64
CA ARG A 91 10.06 -22.14 3.93
C ARG A 91 10.49 -20.88 4.67
N GLY A 92 9.63 -19.87 4.81
CA GLY A 92 10.01 -18.55 5.32
C GLY A 92 10.94 -17.78 4.39
N ASP A 93 10.87 -18.03 3.08
CA ASP A 93 11.77 -17.42 2.09
C ASP A 93 11.29 -16.02 1.67
N ASN A 94 11.63 -15.03 2.50
CA ASN A 94 11.21 -13.64 2.29
C ASN A 94 11.78 -13.03 1.00
N ALA A 95 12.97 -13.43 0.57
CA ALA A 95 13.58 -12.93 -0.66
C ALA A 95 12.80 -13.41 -1.88
N TRP A 96 12.43 -14.69 -1.92
CA TRP A 96 11.58 -15.23 -2.98
C TRP A 96 10.22 -14.52 -2.99
N LEU A 97 9.61 -14.35 -1.82
CA LEU A 97 8.31 -13.67 -1.67
C LEU A 97 8.39 -12.20 -2.14
N ALA A 98 9.42 -11.44 -1.76
CA ALA A 98 9.59 -10.07 -2.22
C ALA A 98 9.69 -9.98 -3.75
N ARG A 99 10.42 -10.90 -4.39
CA ARG A 99 10.58 -10.93 -5.86
C ARG A 99 9.28 -11.16 -6.65
N THR A 100 8.21 -11.58 -5.98
CA THR A 100 6.90 -11.73 -6.63
C THR A 100 6.07 -10.45 -6.67
N LEU A 101 6.48 -9.38 -5.96
CA LEU A 101 5.75 -8.12 -5.97
C LEU A 101 6.00 -7.36 -7.27
N GLU A 102 4.91 -6.89 -7.90
CA GLU A 102 4.99 -6.11 -9.15
C GLU A 102 5.89 -4.87 -9.00
N SER A 103 5.82 -4.19 -7.85
CA SER A 103 6.63 -3.00 -7.56
C SER A 103 8.14 -3.27 -7.53
N LEU A 104 8.54 -4.55 -7.49
CA LEU A 104 9.92 -5.01 -7.48
C LEU A 104 10.31 -5.74 -8.78
N ALA A 105 9.44 -5.74 -9.79
CA ALA A 105 9.73 -6.35 -11.08
C ALA A 105 10.99 -5.73 -11.72
N GLY A 106 11.84 -6.60 -12.30
CA GLY A 106 13.10 -6.19 -12.93
C GLY A 106 14.22 -5.77 -11.97
N ARG A 107 14.00 -5.69 -10.65
CA ARG A 107 15.06 -5.40 -9.70
C ARG A 107 16.05 -6.56 -9.58
N THR A 108 17.32 -6.25 -9.77
CA THR A 108 18.42 -7.20 -9.64
C THR A 108 18.77 -7.48 -8.18
N GLU A 109 18.89 -6.42 -7.38
CA GLU A 109 19.24 -6.47 -5.96
C GLU A 109 18.07 -6.05 -5.08
N LEU A 110 17.87 -6.78 -3.98
CA LEU A 110 16.89 -6.45 -2.95
C LEU A 110 17.56 -5.75 -1.76
N THR A 111 16.83 -4.85 -1.14
CA THR A 111 17.17 -4.22 0.14
C THR A 111 16.39 -4.85 1.29
N GLN A 112 16.77 -4.56 2.54
CA GLN A 112 15.99 -4.98 3.70
C GLN A 112 14.55 -4.44 3.69
N ASP A 113 14.33 -3.24 3.13
CA ASP A 113 12.98 -2.66 2.99
C ASP A 113 12.12 -3.46 2.01
N ASP A 114 12.74 -4.02 0.96
CA ASP A 114 12.05 -4.87 -0.01
C ASP A 114 11.64 -6.21 0.63
N LEU A 115 12.51 -6.81 1.46
CA LEU A 115 12.16 -8.00 2.25
C LEU A 115 11.00 -7.71 3.20
N GLN A 116 11.00 -6.52 3.84
CA GLN A 116 9.92 -6.10 4.71
C GLN A 116 8.61 -5.92 3.93
N ALA A 117 8.65 -5.42 2.70
CA ALA A 117 7.47 -5.35 1.83
C ALA A 117 6.91 -6.74 1.52
N GLY A 118 7.77 -7.71 1.17
CA GLY A 118 7.37 -9.10 0.99
C GLY A 118 6.76 -9.69 2.26
N TRP A 119 7.42 -9.52 3.41
CA TRP A 119 6.89 -9.98 4.70
C TRP A 119 5.51 -9.39 5.00
N ARG A 120 5.32 -8.09 4.80
CA ARG A 120 4.02 -7.42 5.01
C ARG A 120 2.92 -8.01 4.13
N GLN A 121 3.23 -8.28 2.87
CA GLN A 121 2.26 -8.81 1.91
C GLN A 121 1.83 -10.25 2.22
N TYR A 122 2.77 -11.10 2.67
CA TYR A 122 2.57 -12.55 2.71
C TYR A 122 2.51 -13.17 4.10
N LEU A 123 3.06 -12.49 5.10
CA LEU A 123 3.33 -13.07 6.42
C LEU A 123 2.75 -12.27 7.59
N TRP A 124 2.47 -10.97 7.42
CA TRP A 124 1.85 -10.16 8.49
C TRP A 124 0.42 -10.62 8.81
N HIS A 125 -0.38 -10.90 7.79
CA HIS A 125 -1.73 -11.46 7.94
C HIS A 125 -1.77 -12.89 7.39
N PRO A 126 -1.22 -13.86 8.13
CA PRO A 126 -1.07 -15.23 7.63
C PRO A 126 -2.43 -15.88 7.37
N GLU A 127 -3.50 -15.46 8.05
CA GLU A 127 -4.80 -16.12 8.00
C GLU A 127 -5.41 -16.08 6.59
N LEU A 128 -5.18 -14.98 5.85
CA LEU A 128 -5.63 -14.86 4.46
C LEU A 128 -4.95 -15.93 3.61
N TRP A 129 -3.62 -15.91 3.58
CA TRP A 129 -2.86 -16.79 2.71
C TRP A 129 -2.98 -18.27 3.10
N ASP A 130 -3.12 -18.58 4.39
CA ASP A 130 -3.39 -19.93 4.87
C ASP A 130 -4.76 -20.43 4.40
N LYS A 131 -5.77 -19.54 4.38
CA LYS A 131 -7.08 -19.84 3.83
C LYS A 131 -7.04 -20.06 2.32
N LEU A 132 -6.28 -19.25 1.58
CA LEU A 132 -6.09 -19.43 0.14
C LEU A 132 -5.38 -20.75 -0.17
N GLU A 133 -4.35 -21.10 0.60
CA GLU A 133 -3.64 -22.37 0.44
C GLU A 133 -4.55 -23.57 0.74
N ALA A 134 -5.31 -23.51 1.84
CA ALA A 134 -6.26 -24.56 2.20
C ALA A 134 -7.35 -24.72 1.13
N ALA A 135 -7.88 -23.61 0.61
CA ALA A 135 -8.85 -23.62 -0.49
C ALA A 135 -8.24 -24.24 -1.76
N HIS A 136 -7.04 -23.81 -2.16
CA HIS A 136 -6.35 -24.33 -3.33
C HIS A 136 -6.07 -25.84 -3.24
N ARG A 137 -5.76 -26.33 -2.03
CA ARG A 137 -5.55 -27.76 -1.77
C ARG A 137 -6.83 -28.57 -1.88
N ALA A 138 -7.97 -27.99 -1.47
CA ALA A 138 -9.27 -28.63 -1.58
C ALA A 138 -9.79 -28.63 -3.02
N GLU A 139 -9.65 -27.50 -3.71
CA GLU A 139 -10.01 -27.31 -5.11
C GLU A 139 -9.02 -26.33 -5.75
N PRO A 140 -8.31 -26.72 -6.84
CA PRO A 140 -7.39 -25.82 -7.52
C PRO A 140 -8.08 -24.51 -7.92
N ALA A 141 -7.38 -23.39 -7.72
CA ALA A 141 -7.91 -22.06 -8.02
C ALA A 141 -8.20 -21.92 -9.53
N ARG A 142 -9.31 -21.26 -9.87
CA ARG A 142 -9.59 -20.93 -11.27
C ARG A 142 -8.75 -19.73 -11.69
N ILE A 143 -8.15 -19.83 -12.88
CA ILE A 143 -7.31 -18.78 -13.45
C ILE A 143 -7.96 -18.26 -14.73
N ASP A 144 -8.37 -17.01 -14.70
CA ASP A 144 -8.93 -16.30 -15.85
C ASP A 144 -7.88 -15.32 -16.39
N GLU A 145 -7.16 -15.70 -17.45
CA GLU A 145 -6.13 -14.88 -18.12
C GLU A 145 -6.74 -13.95 -19.17
N ALA A 146 -6.31 -12.69 -19.18
CA ALA A 146 -6.71 -11.66 -20.13
C ALA A 146 -5.51 -10.76 -20.49
N GLY A 147 -4.77 -11.13 -21.53
CA GLY A 147 -3.55 -10.44 -21.94
C GLY A 147 -2.48 -10.52 -20.85
N ASP A 148 -2.00 -9.36 -20.39
CA ASP A 148 -0.97 -9.26 -19.35
C ASP A 148 -1.54 -9.26 -17.93
N ARG A 149 -2.80 -9.68 -17.74
CA ARG A 149 -3.45 -9.78 -16.43
C ARG A 149 -4.05 -11.16 -16.24
N ALA A 150 -4.05 -11.64 -15.00
CA ALA A 150 -4.78 -12.83 -14.62
C ALA A 150 -5.55 -12.59 -13.32
N ARG A 151 -6.78 -13.09 -13.26
CA ARG A 151 -7.55 -13.19 -12.03
C ARG A 151 -7.48 -14.62 -11.53
N VAL A 152 -6.94 -14.82 -10.34
CA VAL A 152 -6.94 -16.12 -9.67
C VAL A 152 -8.05 -16.12 -8.64
N THR A 153 -9.01 -17.04 -8.77
CA THR A 153 -10.19 -17.15 -7.91
C THR A 153 -10.10 -18.42 -7.08
N PHE A 154 -10.13 -18.27 -5.76
CA PHE A 154 -10.12 -19.36 -4.79
C PHE A 154 -11.53 -19.55 -4.23
N ASN A 155 -12.03 -20.79 -4.27
CA ASN A 155 -13.28 -21.17 -3.62
C ASN A 155 -12.99 -21.48 -2.14
N VAL A 156 -13.19 -20.49 -1.27
CA VAL A 156 -12.81 -20.59 0.15
C VAL A 156 -13.95 -21.09 1.05
N GLY A 157 -15.13 -21.35 0.49
CA GLY A 157 -16.28 -21.90 1.19
C GLY A 157 -16.89 -21.01 2.29
N GLY A 158 -18.04 -21.45 2.82
CA GLY A 158 -18.76 -20.76 3.89
C GLY A 158 -19.27 -19.37 3.51
N ASN A 159 -19.41 -18.47 4.51
CA ASN A 159 -19.88 -17.09 4.30
C ASN A 159 -18.91 -16.21 3.48
N ALA A 160 -17.67 -16.64 3.28
CA ALA A 160 -16.66 -15.86 2.55
C ALA A 160 -16.73 -16.09 1.04
N GLY A 161 -17.40 -17.15 0.56
CA GLY A 161 -17.60 -17.41 -0.87
C GLY A 161 -16.28 -17.58 -1.63
N GLU A 162 -16.03 -16.68 -2.56
CA GLU A 162 -14.83 -16.64 -3.41
C GLU A 162 -13.93 -15.47 -3.02
N ILE A 163 -12.61 -15.73 -2.96
CA ILE A 163 -11.60 -14.67 -2.87
C ILE A 163 -10.83 -14.65 -4.19
N PHE A 164 -10.53 -13.45 -4.69
CA PHE A 164 -9.69 -13.31 -5.87
C PHE A 164 -8.45 -12.48 -5.59
N ILE A 165 -7.36 -12.82 -6.27
CA ILE A 165 -6.13 -12.04 -6.36
C ILE A 165 -5.85 -11.72 -7.82
N LEU A 166 -5.20 -10.58 -8.05
CA LEU A 166 -4.85 -10.12 -9.38
C LEU A 166 -3.36 -10.29 -9.60
N LEU A 167 -3.01 -10.79 -10.77
CA LEU A 167 -1.64 -10.92 -11.23
C LEU A 167 -1.45 -10.07 -12.48
N VAL A 168 -0.21 -9.65 -12.69
CA VAL A 168 0.19 -8.92 -13.89
C VAL A 168 1.48 -9.53 -14.47
N ARG A 169 1.59 -9.52 -15.79
CA ARG A 169 2.79 -9.95 -16.51
C ARG A 169 3.67 -8.74 -16.79
N VAL A 170 4.94 -8.82 -16.39
CA VAL A 170 5.98 -7.82 -16.67
C VAL A 170 7.18 -8.56 -17.24
N ASP A 171 7.67 -8.15 -18.40
CA ASP A 171 8.84 -8.72 -19.09
C ASP A 171 8.86 -10.26 -19.17
N GLY A 172 7.68 -10.87 -19.38
CA GLY A 172 7.52 -12.32 -19.56
C GLY A 172 7.38 -13.13 -18.26
N ALA A 173 7.36 -12.48 -17.09
CA ALA A 173 7.11 -13.12 -15.80
C ALA A 173 5.87 -12.56 -15.11
N TRP A 174 5.21 -13.38 -14.29
CA TRP A 174 4.03 -13.00 -13.53
C TRP A 174 4.40 -12.49 -12.14
N TYR A 175 3.65 -11.48 -11.68
CA TYR A 175 3.81 -10.83 -10.40
C TYR A 175 2.46 -10.66 -9.72
N LEU A 176 2.46 -10.64 -8.40
CA LEU A 176 1.30 -10.23 -7.61
C LEU A 176 1.11 -8.73 -7.80
N LEU A 177 -0.06 -8.36 -8.33
CA LEU A 177 -0.52 -6.99 -8.30
C LEU A 177 -0.92 -6.70 -6.85
N GLY A 178 -0.11 -5.89 -6.15
CA GLY A 178 -0.25 -5.65 -4.71
C GLY A 178 -1.66 -5.25 -4.27
N ALA A 179 -1.94 -5.47 -2.98
CA ALA A 179 -3.13 -5.00 -2.29
C ALA A 179 -2.88 -3.61 -1.66
#